data_AF-A0A7S3WIJ4-F1
#
_entry.id   AF-A0A7S3WIJ4-F1
#
_cell.length_a   1.000
_cell.length_b   1.000
_cell.length_c   1.000
_cell.angle_alpha   90.00
_cell.angle_beta   90.00
_cell.angle_gamma   90.00
#
_symmetry.space_group_name_H-M   'P 1'
#
loop_
_entity.id
_entity.type
_entity.pdbx_description
1 polymer ?
#
loop_
_entity_poly.entity_id
_entity_poly.type
_entity_poly.pdbx_seq_one_letter_code
_entity_poly.pdbx_strand_id
1 'polypeptide(L)'
;FGAVGLLEGASPGLGQTMHFDTYQYMNPLYARMPIFEASVGSIVVAVVLSCFSCGILGAFSHLGGPSGFHYVHDLIDASSEVFMAMRSMMIPPLLMALLKYVLMWILAYNFMFLVSVGLFDDRRISINGELYRGDSASYSFDYSILPWCVYYLYGWVWLLEICNAMEQFLISFFVVSWYFMKKDGLRKSAVPHMPLWKGTEAMLVYHMGSICLGAAI
;
A
#
# COMPACT_ATOMS: atom_id res chain seq x y z
N PHE A 1 -10.02 12.36 24.80
CA PHE A 1 -10.24 13.40 23.78
C PHE A 1 -9.93 12.83 22.39
N GLY A 2 -10.81 11.97 21.87
CA GLY A 2 -10.63 11.28 20.57
C GLY A 2 -11.25 12.03 19.39
N ALA A 3 -11.40 11.35 18.24
CA ALA A 3 -12.02 11.87 17.02
C ALA A 3 -13.39 12.56 17.24
N VAL A 4 -14.17 12.09 18.22
CA VAL A 4 -15.46 12.69 18.61
C VAL A 4 -15.29 14.10 19.22
N GLY A 5 -14.25 14.32 20.03
CA GLY A 5 -13.96 15.65 20.60
C GLY A 5 -13.41 16.64 19.57
N LEU A 6 -12.71 16.15 18.52
CA LEU A 6 -12.33 16.96 17.36
C LEU A 6 -13.55 17.40 16.55
N LEU A 7 -14.55 16.53 16.42
CA LEU A 7 -15.80 16.84 15.72
C LEU A 7 -16.71 17.78 16.49
N GLU A 8 -16.76 17.67 17.83
CA GLU A 8 -17.46 18.65 18.69
C GLU A 8 -16.90 20.06 18.55
N GLY A 9 -15.57 20.19 18.40
CA GLY A 9 -14.93 21.48 18.14
C GLY A 9 -15.20 22.04 16.74
N ALA A 10 -15.40 21.17 15.74
CA ALA A 10 -15.62 21.57 14.35
C ALA A 10 -17.09 21.90 14.03
N SER A 11 -18.05 21.29 14.73
CA SER A 11 -19.47 21.57 14.56
C SER A 11 -20.22 21.39 15.89
N PRO A 12 -20.52 22.50 16.61
CA PRO A 12 -21.13 22.44 17.95
C PRO A 12 -22.56 21.86 17.99
N GLY A 13 -23.12 21.41 16.86
CA GLY A 13 -24.41 20.70 16.78
C GLY A 13 -24.31 19.20 16.48
N LEU A 14 -23.14 18.70 16.05
CA LEU A 14 -23.00 17.28 15.68
C LEU A 14 -22.75 16.36 16.89
N GLY A 15 -22.27 16.91 18.00
CA GLY A 15 -21.96 16.19 19.24
C GLY A 15 -23.15 15.56 19.96
N GLN A 16 -24.38 15.98 19.65
CA GLN A 16 -25.59 15.41 20.28
C GLN A 16 -25.99 14.03 19.74
N THR A 17 -25.39 13.53 18.66
CA THR A 17 -25.90 12.32 17.99
C THR A 17 -25.24 11.01 18.44
N MET A 18 -24.09 11.03 19.12
CA MET A 18 -23.53 9.85 19.79
C MET A 18 -22.74 10.22 21.05
N HIS A 19 -23.25 9.82 22.22
CA HIS A 19 -22.48 9.88 23.46
C HIS A 19 -21.20 9.05 23.34
N PHE A 20 -20.09 9.59 23.85
CA PHE A 20 -18.78 8.92 23.83
C PHE A 20 -18.84 7.49 24.38
N ASP A 21 -19.67 7.27 25.41
CA ASP A 21 -19.86 5.94 26.03
C ASP A 21 -20.42 4.92 25.04
N THR A 22 -21.34 5.34 24.15
CA THR A 22 -21.89 4.48 23.10
C THR A 22 -20.83 4.13 22.05
N TYR A 23 -20.06 5.13 21.63
CA TYR A 23 -18.95 4.92 20.69
C TYR A 23 -17.87 4.00 21.28
N GLN A 24 -17.51 4.20 22.54
CA GLN A 24 -16.52 3.39 23.25
C GLN A 24 -16.94 1.92 23.30
N TYR A 25 -18.24 1.64 23.52
CA TYR A 25 -18.77 0.28 23.50
C TYR A 25 -18.74 -0.36 22.09
N MET A 26 -18.98 0.43 21.04
CA MET A 26 -19.01 -0.07 19.67
C MET A 26 -17.63 -0.31 19.05
N ASN A 27 -16.60 0.39 19.55
CA ASN A 27 -15.28 0.34 18.95
C ASN A 27 -14.42 -0.80 19.54
N PRO A 28 -14.03 -1.82 18.75
CA PRO A 28 -13.30 -2.99 19.25
C PRO A 28 -11.89 -2.66 19.77
N LEU A 29 -11.31 -1.51 19.44
CA LEU A 29 -10.01 -1.08 19.98
C LEU A 29 -10.08 -0.78 21.48
N TYR A 30 -11.18 -0.18 21.94
CA TYR A 30 -11.37 0.13 23.37
C TYR A 30 -11.62 -1.12 24.23
N ALA A 31 -11.98 -2.25 23.60
CA ALA A 31 -12.12 -3.52 24.30
C ALA A 31 -10.78 -4.20 24.62
N ARG A 32 -9.68 -3.79 23.97
CA ARG A 32 -8.37 -4.48 24.05
C ARG A 32 -7.22 -3.58 24.49
N MET A 33 -7.37 -2.26 24.37
CA MET A 33 -6.30 -1.30 24.60
C MET A 33 -6.72 -0.25 25.65
N PRO A 34 -5.76 0.36 26.36
CA PRO A 34 -6.01 1.53 27.20
C PRO A 34 -6.72 2.64 26.41
N ILE A 35 -7.57 3.42 27.08
CA ILE A 35 -8.40 4.48 26.46
C ILE A 35 -7.58 5.43 25.58
N PHE A 36 -6.38 5.81 26.04
CA PHE A 36 -5.51 6.70 25.29
C PHE A 36 -5.00 6.07 23.99
N GLU A 37 -4.45 4.85 24.06
CA GLU A 37 -3.96 4.12 22.89
C GLU A 37 -5.08 3.81 21.90
N ALA A 38 -6.24 3.38 22.40
CA ALA A 38 -7.43 3.14 21.58
C ALA A 38 -7.91 4.42 20.88
N SER A 39 -7.85 5.58 21.55
CA SER A 39 -8.19 6.88 20.96
C SER A 39 -7.26 7.23 19.81
N VAL A 40 -5.94 7.11 20.02
CA VAL A 40 -4.93 7.41 18.99
C VAL A 40 -5.07 6.44 17.81
N GLY A 41 -5.19 5.14 18.07
CA GLY A 41 -5.39 4.12 17.03
C GLY A 41 -6.66 4.37 16.21
N SER A 42 -7.76 4.76 16.85
CA SER A 42 -9.02 5.07 16.17
C SER A 42 -8.90 6.29 15.25
N ILE A 43 -8.16 7.33 15.67
CA ILE A 43 -7.89 8.51 14.84
C ILE A 43 -7.08 8.10 13.60
N VAL A 44 -6.01 7.32 13.78
CA VAL A 44 -5.17 6.84 12.67
C VAL A 44 -6.01 6.05 11.67
N VAL A 45 -6.82 5.10 12.14
CA VAL A 45 -7.72 4.32 11.28
C VAL A 45 -8.73 5.21 10.56
N ALA A 46 -9.35 6.18 11.25
CA ALA A 46 -10.31 7.09 10.64
C ALA A 46 -9.67 7.96 9.55
N VAL A 47 -8.46 8.47 9.76
CA VAL A 47 -7.70 9.24 8.76
C VAL A 47 -7.42 8.38 7.54
N VAL A 48 -6.93 7.15 7.74
CA VAL A 48 -6.65 6.21 6.65
C VAL A 48 -7.91 5.92 5.83
N LEU A 49 -9.02 5.56 6.48
CA LEU A 49 -10.30 5.28 5.81
C LEU A 49 -10.88 6.51 5.10
N SER A 50 -10.69 7.70 5.67
CA SER A 50 -11.11 8.96 5.04
C SER A 50 -10.30 9.23 3.78
N CYS A 51 -8.98 9.02 3.80
CA CYS A 51 -8.13 9.13 2.60
C CYS A 51 -8.59 8.16 1.50
N PHE A 52 -8.89 6.91 1.83
CA PHE A 52 -9.45 5.94 0.87
C PHE A 52 -10.79 6.42 0.29
N SER A 53 -11.69 6.89 1.15
CA SER A 53 -13.01 7.38 0.73
C SER A 53 -12.90 8.59 -0.18
N CYS A 54 -12.05 9.56 0.15
CA CYS A 54 -11.75 10.72 -0.68
C CYS A 54 -11.13 10.31 -2.03
N GLY A 55 -10.23 9.32 -2.06
CA GLY A 55 -9.65 8.80 -3.30
C GLY A 55 -10.71 8.18 -4.21
N ILE A 56 -11.59 7.36 -3.65
CA ILE A 56 -12.71 6.74 -4.38
C ILE A 56 -13.67 7.82 -4.91
N LEU A 57 -14.09 8.76 -4.06
CA LEU A 57 -14.96 9.86 -4.46
C LEU A 57 -14.32 10.76 -5.51
N GLY A 58 -13.03 11.05 -5.38
CA GLY A 58 -12.26 11.84 -6.35
C GLY A 58 -12.17 11.17 -7.72
N ALA A 59 -12.02 9.83 -7.75
CA ALA A 59 -12.07 9.05 -8.98
C ALA A 59 -13.45 9.14 -9.65
N PHE A 60 -14.54 9.01 -8.87
CA PHE A 60 -15.90 9.16 -9.41
C PHE A 60 -16.20 10.59 -9.87
N SER A 61 -15.76 11.61 -9.13
CA SER A 61 -16.05 13.01 -9.45
C SER A 61 -15.31 13.50 -10.70
N HIS A 62 -14.09 13.03 -10.94
CA HIS A 62 -13.31 13.41 -12.14
C HIS A 62 -13.79 12.73 -13.42
N LEU A 63 -14.42 11.55 -13.31
CA LEU A 63 -15.08 10.90 -14.45
C LEU A 63 -16.38 11.61 -14.87
N GLY A 64 -16.97 12.41 -13.97
CA GLY A 64 -18.31 12.98 -14.09
C GLY A 64 -18.36 14.49 -14.41
N GLY A 65 -17.51 15.01 -15.29
CA GLY A 65 -17.69 16.37 -15.84
C GLY A 65 -19.11 16.58 -16.42
N PRO A 66 -19.52 17.81 -16.79
CA PRO A 66 -20.90 18.13 -17.22
C PRO A 66 -21.47 17.23 -18.34
N SER A 67 -20.59 16.61 -19.13
CA SER A 67 -20.90 15.67 -20.21
C SER A 67 -20.31 14.26 -20.00
N GLY A 68 -19.57 14.01 -18.92
CA GLY A 68 -18.83 12.78 -18.66
C GLY A 68 -19.71 11.60 -18.24
N PHE A 69 -20.85 11.87 -17.61
CA PHE A 69 -21.74 10.83 -17.06
C PHE A 69 -22.27 9.87 -18.13
N HIS A 70 -22.43 10.33 -19.38
CA HIS A 70 -22.84 9.48 -20.49
C HIS A 70 -21.79 8.43 -20.88
N TYR A 71 -20.50 8.75 -20.74
CA TYR A 71 -19.41 7.83 -21.11
C TYR A 71 -19.10 6.80 -20.02
N VAL A 72 -19.57 7.01 -18.79
CA VAL A 72 -19.35 6.09 -17.67
C VAL A 72 -19.99 4.73 -17.97
N HIS A 73 -21.21 4.72 -18.52
CA HIS A 73 -21.90 3.48 -18.88
C HIS A 73 -21.13 2.71 -19.96
N ASP A 74 -20.71 3.39 -21.03
CA ASP A 74 -19.94 2.78 -22.12
C ASP A 74 -18.59 2.24 -21.63
N LEU A 75 -17.94 2.94 -20.69
CA LEU A 75 -16.68 2.51 -20.10
C LEU A 75 -16.87 1.26 -19.22
N ILE A 76 -17.94 1.21 -18.42
CA ILE A 76 -18.28 0.06 -17.58
C ILE A 76 -18.62 -1.14 -18.48
N ASP A 77 -19.43 -0.95 -19.52
CA ASP A 77 -19.79 -1.99 -20.47
C ASP A 77 -18.55 -2.54 -21.17
N ALA A 78 -17.70 -1.67 -21.72
CA ALA A 78 -16.45 -2.07 -22.36
C ALA A 78 -15.52 -2.79 -21.38
N SER A 79 -15.37 -2.30 -20.16
CA SER A 79 -14.56 -2.95 -19.13
C SER A 79 -15.11 -4.33 -18.78
N SER A 80 -16.43 -4.46 -18.63
CA SER A 80 -17.09 -5.74 -18.34
C SER A 80 -16.90 -6.75 -19.48
N GLU A 81 -16.98 -6.30 -20.73
CA GLU A 81 -16.73 -7.13 -21.91
C GLU A 81 -15.28 -7.64 -21.92
N VAL A 82 -14.31 -6.75 -21.62
CA VAL A 82 -12.88 -7.10 -21.49
C VAL A 82 -12.67 -8.15 -20.40
N PHE A 83 -13.21 -7.94 -19.20
CA PHE A 83 -13.07 -8.87 -18.07
C PHE A 83 -13.68 -10.24 -18.39
N MET A 84 -14.85 -10.27 -19.02
CA MET A 84 -15.52 -11.52 -19.39
C MET A 84 -14.81 -12.24 -20.52
N ALA A 85 -14.27 -11.50 -21.50
CA ALA A 85 -13.50 -12.07 -22.60
C ALA A 85 -12.15 -12.63 -22.12
N MET A 86 -11.44 -11.91 -21.25
CA MET A 86 -10.10 -12.28 -20.78
C MET A 86 -10.10 -12.58 -19.28
N ARG A 87 -10.72 -13.69 -18.88
CA ARG A 87 -10.71 -14.13 -17.46
C ARG A 87 -9.31 -14.27 -16.86
N SER A 88 -8.30 -14.56 -17.68
CA SER A 88 -6.90 -14.62 -17.26
C SER A 88 -6.33 -13.27 -16.80
N MET A 89 -6.99 -12.15 -17.10
CA MET A 89 -6.62 -10.80 -16.62
C MET A 89 -6.76 -10.63 -15.11
N MET A 90 -7.53 -11.51 -14.43
CA MET A 90 -7.64 -11.51 -12.95
C MET A 90 -6.44 -12.18 -12.26
N ILE A 91 -5.65 -12.99 -12.97
CA ILE A 91 -4.49 -13.68 -12.41
C ILE A 91 -3.36 -12.70 -12.04
N PRO A 92 -2.95 -11.74 -12.90
CA PRO A 92 -1.90 -10.79 -12.54
C PRO A 92 -2.16 -9.98 -11.27
N PRO A 93 -3.34 -9.35 -11.06
CA PRO A 93 -3.62 -8.63 -9.83
C PRO A 93 -3.48 -9.51 -8.58
N LEU A 94 -3.99 -10.75 -8.63
CA LEU A 94 -3.87 -11.69 -7.52
C LEU A 94 -2.42 -12.09 -7.24
N LEU A 95 -1.65 -12.40 -8.30
CA LEU A 95 -0.25 -12.78 -8.19
C LEU A 95 0.60 -11.61 -7.67
N MET A 96 0.36 -10.40 -8.16
CA MET A 96 1.06 -9.20 -7.73
C MET A 96 0.70 -8.82 -6.30
N ALA A 97 -0.56 -8.99 -5.88
CA ALA A 97 -0.95 -8.80 -4.48
C ALA A 97 -0.24 -9.80 -3.55
N LEU A 98 -0.15 -11.07 -3.93
CA LEU A 98 0.60 -12.09 -3.18
C LEU A 98 2.09 -11.76 -3.12
N LEU A 99 2.68 -11.34 -4.24
CA LEU A 99 4.09 -10.94 -4.31
C LEU A 99 4.37 -9.74 -3.40
N LYS A 100 3.54 -8.69 -3.45
CA LYS A 100 3.64 -7.52 -2.57
C LYS A 100 3.52 -7.92 -1.10
N TYR A 101 2.59 -8.82 -0.76
CA TYR A 101 2.45 -9.33 0.60
C TYR A 101 3.72 -10.02 1.09
N VAL A 102 4.29 -10.94 0.29
CA VAL A 102 5.54 -11.64 0.63
C VAL A 102 6.72 -10.66 0.73
N LEU A 103 6.87 -9.75 -0.23
CA LEU A 103 7.92 -8.73 -0.22
C LEU A 103 7.83 -7.82 0.99
N MET A 104 6.62 -7.40 1.37
CA MET A 104 6.39 -6.59 2.56
C MET A 104 6.92 -7.28 3.82
N TRP A 105 6.68 -8.59 4.00
CA TRP A 105 7.22 -9.35 5.13
C TRP A 105 8.75 -9.45 5.11
N ILE A 106 9.33 -9.70 3.93
CA ILE A 106 10.79 -9.77 3.77
C ILE A 106 11.44 -8.42 4.11
N LEU A 107 10.89 -7.32 3.59
CA LEU A 107 11.39 -5.97 3.83
C LEU A 107 11.22 -5.56 5.30
N ALA A 108 10.08 -5.87 5.92
CA ALA A 108 9.85 -5.64 7.34
C ALA A 108 10.87 -6.37 8.21
N TYR A 109 11.10 -7.65 7.92
CA TYR A 109 12.06 -8.48 8.65
C TYR A 109 13.48 -7.91 8.57
N ASN A 110 13.93 -7.54 7.37
CA ASN A 110 15.26 -6.95 7.18
C ASN A 110 15.37 -5.54 7.80
N PHE A 111 14.30 -4.75 7.78
CA PHE A 111 14.27 -3.45 8.44
C PHE A 111 14.43 -3.57 9.96
N MET A 112 13.86 -4.60 10.58
CA MET A 112 14.08 -4.89 12.01
C MET A 112 15.57 -5.13 12.33
N PHE A 113 16.30 -5.86 11.46
CA PHE A 113 17.75 -6.01 11.63
C PHE A 113 18.49 -4.70 11.56
N LEU A 114 18.13 -3.84 10.60
CA LEU A 114 18.78 -2.53 10.43
C LEU A 114 18.57 -1.65 11.67
N VAL A 115 17.36 -1.63 12.24
CA VAL A 115 17.03 -0.86 13.44
C VAL A 115 17.66 -1.45 14.70
N SER A 116 18.02 -2.73 14.70
CA SER A 116 18.69 -3.37 15.84
C SER A 116 20.18 -3.01 16.00
N VAL A 117 20.78 -2.31 15.02
CA VAL A 117 22.18 -1.89 15.07
C VAL A 117 22.38 -0.89 16.22
N GLY A 118 23.37 -1.15 17.06
CA GLY A 118 23.77 -0.24 18.14
C GLY A 118 25.11 -0.64 18.75
N LEU A 119 25.60 0.21 19.64
CA LEU A 119 26.89 0.03 20.30
C LEU A 119 26.67 -0.65 21.65
N PHE A 120 27.37 -1.76 21.86
CA PHE A 120 27.42 -2.46 23.14
C PHE A 120 28.64 -2.01 23.93
N ASP A 121 28.40 -1.38 25.08
CA ASP A 121 29.45 -1.04 26.04
C ASP A 121 29.59 -2.16 27.07
N ASP A 122 30.59 -3.01 26.84
CA ASP A 122 30.86 -4.23 27.60
C ASP A 122 31.89 -4.00 28.73
N ARG A 123 32.58 -2.86 28.77
CA ARG A 123 33.78 -2.63 29.61
C ARG A 123 33.54 -1.57 30.68
N ARG A 124 32.67 -1.87 31.62
CA ARG A 124 32.24 -0.92 32.67
C ARG A 124 33.02 -1.01 33.98
N ILE A 125 33.68 -2.14 34.24
CA ILE A 125 34.36 -2.38 35.51
C ILE A 125 35.83 -2.03 35.35
N SER A 126 36.29 -0.96 36.01
CA SER A 126 37.71 -0.64 36.13
C SER A 126 38.25 -1.17 37.45
N ILE A 127 39.20 -2.10 37.41
CA ILE A 127 39.93 -2.58 38.60
C ILE A 127 41.40 -2.26 38.36
N ASN A 128 41.99 -1.45 39.24
CA ASN A 128 43.40 -1.02 39.14
C ASN A 128 43.76 -0.32 37.80
N GLY A 129 42.81 0.41 37.21
CA GLY A 129 43.02 1.12 35.93
C GLY A 129 42.85 0.25 34.69
N GLU A 130 42.71 -1.06 34.83
CA GLU A 130 42.38 -1.98 33.74
C GLU A 130 40.87 -2.17 33.62
N LEU A 131 40.35 -2.18 32.39
CA LEU A 131 38.93 -2.33 32.09
C LEU A 131 38.59 -3.80 31.83
N TYR A 132 37.69 -4.35 32.65
CA TYR A 132 37.21 -5.73 32.55
C TYR A 132 35.81 -5.78 31.95
N ARG A 133 35.54 -6.87 31.23
CA ARG A 133 34.21 -7.16 30.69
C ARG A 133 33.27 -7.50 31.83
N GLY A 134 32.23 -6.69 32.03
CA GLY A 134 31.19 -6.94 33.03
C GLY A 134 30.13 -7.91 32.50
N ASP A 135 29.40 -8.56 33.41
CA ASP A 135 28.27 -9.45 33.06
C ASP A 135 27.05 -8.65 32.54
N SER A 136 26.96 -7.36 32.89
CA SER A 136 25.96 -6.44 32.36
C SER A 136 26.50 -5.65 31.17
N ALA A 137 26.05 -5.98 29.96
CA ALA A 137 26.23 -5.14 28.78
C ALA A 137 25.16 -4.04 28.73
N SER A 138 25.53 -2.85 28.28
CA SER A 138 24.56 -1.80 27.99
C SER A 138 24.51 -1.50 26.52
N TYR A 139 23.30 -1.52 26.01
CA TYR A 139 23.01 -1.14 24.66
C TYR A 139 22.84 0.38 24.58
N SER A 140 23.44 0.99 23.56
CA SER A 140 23.20 2.37 23.16
C SER A 140 22.88 2.40 21.68
N PHE A 141 21.78 3.07 21.32
CA PHE A 141 21.35 3.17 19.92
C PHE A 141 22.33 4.04 19.14
N ASP A 142 22.81 3.53 18.01
CA ASP A 142 23.73 4.27 17.13
C ASP A 142 22.94 5.17 16.18
N TYR A 143 22.86 6.47 16.52
CA TYR A 143 22.16 7.45 15.71
C TYR A 143 22.75 7.65 14.30
N SER A 144 23.99 7.19 14.04
CA SER A 144 24.58 7.26 12.71
C SER A 144 23.89 6.31 11.70
N ILE A 145 23.11 5.33 12.18
CA ILE A 145 22.34 4.43 11.32
C ILE A 145 21.08 5.08 10.71
N LEU A 146 20.64 6.22 11.26
CA LEU A 146 19.35 6.82 10.92
C LEU A 146 19.20 7.19 9.43
N PRO A 147 20.21 7.77 8.73
CA PRO A 147 20.13 8.00 7.29
C PRO A 147 19.96 6.70 6.48
N TRP A 148 20.55 5.60 6.95
CA TRP A 148 20.41 4.29 6.31
C TRP A 148 19.00 3.72 6.48
N CYS A 149 18.38 3.93 7.64
CA CYS A 149 16.96 3.60 7.84
C CYS A 149 16.06 4.37 6.87
N VAL A 150 16.29 5.67 6.69
CA VAL A 150 15.52 6.49 5.73
C VAL A 150 15.73 6.01 4.30
N TYR A 151 16.97 5.75 3.90
CA TYR A 151 17.29 5.21 2.58
C TYR A 151 16.64 3.84 2.34
N TYR A 152 16.62 2.98 3.36
CA TYR A 152 15.94 1.68 3.30
C TYR A 152 14.44 1.83 3.10
N LEU A 153 13.78 2.73 3.84
CA LEU A 153 12.34 2.99 3.68
C LEU A 153 12.01 3.54 2.29
N TYR A 154 12.85 4.41 1.74
CA TYR A 154 12.71 4.85 0.36
C TYR A 154 12.82 3.68 -0.62
N GLY A 155 13.85 2.83 -0.49
CA GLY A 155 14.01 1.63 -1.31
C GLY A 155 12.85 0.64 -1.17
N TRP A 156 12.26 0.53 0.02
CA TRP A 156 11.06 -0.26 0.25
C TRP A 156 9.89 0.25 -0.59
N VAL A 157 9.55 1.53 -0.47
CA VAL A 157 8.47 2.14 -1.26
C VAL A 157 8.72 1.95 -2.74
N TRP A 158 9.94 2.20 -3.20
CA TRP A 158 10.34 2.02 -4.59
C TRP A 158 10.11 0.59 -5.12
N LEU A 159 10.47 -0.44 -4.34
CA LEU A 159 10.22 -1.84 -4.72
C LEU A 159 8.72 -2.18 -4.82
N LEU A 160 7.89 -1.60 -3.95
CA LEU A 160 6.44 -1.76 -4.05
C LEU A 160 5.86 -1.04 -5.28
N GLU A 161 6.38 0.14 -5.62
CA GLU A 161 5.99 0.85 -6.84
C GLU A 161 6.43 0.11 -8.11
N ILE A 162 7.58 -0.58 -8.12
CA ILE A 162 7.94 -1.49 -9.22
C ILE A 162 6.87 -2.56 -9.41
N CYS A 163 6.39 -3.16 -8.32
CA CYS A 163 5.31 -4.17 -8.39
C CYS A 163 4.00 -3.56 -8.94
N ASN A 164 3.66 -2.32 -8.55
CA ASN A 164 2.50 -1.59 -9.10
C ASN A 164 2.67 -1.32 -10.60
N ALA A 165 3.84 -0.86 -11.03
CA ALA A 165 4.13 -0.55 -12.42
C ALA A 165 4.11 -1.82 -13.30
N MET A 166 4.64 -2.94 -12.80
CA MET A 166 4.53 -4.25 -13.48
C MET A 166 3.07 -4.68 -13.65
N GLU A 167 2.24 -4.51 -12.62
CA GLU A 167 0.80 -4.82 -12.68
C GLU A 167 0.08 -3.94 -13.71
N GLN A 168 0.30 -2.63 -13.68
CA GLN A 168 -0.28 -1.68 -14.64
C GLN A 168 0.17 -1.98 -16.08
N PHE A 169 1.44 -2.33 -16.28
CA PHE A 169 1.95 -2.74 -17.59
C PHE A 169 1.22 -3.98 -18.09
N LEU A 170 1.12 -5.02 -17.27
CA LEU A 170 0.45 -6.27 -17.66
C LEU A 170 -1.00 -5.99 -18.02
N ILE A 171 -1.77 -5.33 -17.15
CA ILE A 171 -3.18 -4.99 -17.42
C ILE A 171 -3.31 -4.19 -18.73
N SER A 172 -2.45 -3.20 -18.94
CA SER A 172 -2.43 -2.41 -20.18
C SER A 172 -2.15 -3.29 -21.40
N PHE A 173 -1.19 -4.21 -21.29
CA PHE A 173 -0.88 -5.18 -22.33
C PHE A 173 -2.09 -6.07 -22.67
N PHE A 174 -2.83 -6.57 -21.67
CA PHE A 174 -4.08 -7.32 -21.89
C PHE A 174 -5.10 -6.47 -22.64
N VAL A 175 -5.39 -5.27 -22.14
CA VAL A 175 -6.39 -4.37 -22.72
C VAL A 175 -6.05 -4.01 -24.16
N VAL A 176 -4.80 -3.63 -24.43
CA VAL A 176 -4.32 -3.31 -25.78
C VAL A 176 -4.40 -4.53 -26.71
N SER A 177 -3.96 -5.68 -26.23
CA SER A 177 -4.02 -6.94 -26.99
C SER A 177 -5.44 -7.27 -27.39
N TRP A 178 -6.41 -7.11 -26.48
CA TRP A 178 -7.84 -7.31 -26.76
C TRP A 178 -8.40 -6.21 -27.66
N TYR A 179 -8.03 -4.94 -27.42
CA TYR A 179 -8.56 -3.79 -28.13
C TYR A 179 -8.34 -3.91 -29.64
N PHE A 180 -7.11 -4.25 -30.05
CA PHE A 180 -6.71 -4.37 -31.46
C PHE A 180 -7.06 -5.70 -32.11
N MET A 181 -7.76 -6.61 -31.42
CA MET A 181 -8.22 -7.85 -32.07
C MET A 181 -9.31 -7.57 -33.09
N LYS A 182 -9.20 -8.20 -34.26
CA LYS A 182 -10.24 -8.16 -35.29
C LYS A 182 -11.54 -8.72 -34.71
N LYS A 183 -12.62 -7.95 -34.85
CA LYS A 183 -13.98 -8.42 -34.52
C LYS A 183 -14.45 -9.42 -35.57
N ASP A 184 -15.09 -10.48 -35.13
CA ASP A 184 -15.77 -11.46 -35.99
C ASP A 184 -17.27 -11.33 -35.76
N GLY A 185 -17.92 -10.57 -36.66
CA GLY A 185 -19.28 -10.07 -36.45
C GLY A 185 -19.35 -9.08 -35.28
N LEU A 186 -20.26 -9.35 -34.33
CA LEU A 186 -20.50 -8.49 -33.16
C LEU A 186 -19.59 -8.78 -31.97
N ARG A 187 -18.77 -9.83 -32.01
CA ARG A 187 -17.94 -10.26 -30.87
C ARG A 187 -16.47 -10.37 -31.28
N LYS A 188 -15.56 -10.25 -30.31
CA LYS A 188 -14.14 -10.58 -30.49
C LYS A 188 -13.94 -12.08 -30.28
N SER A 189 -13.53 -12.80 -31.33
CA SER A 189 -13.62 -14.27 -31.39
C SER A 189 -12.43 -15.03 -30.81
N ALA A 190 -11.29 -14.37 -30.61
CA ALA A 190 -10.11 -15.01 -30.02
C ALA A 190 -9.58 -14.17 -28.87
N VAL A 191 -9.06 -14.81 -27.85
CA VAL A 191 -8.10 -14.21 -26.92
C VAL A 191 -6.74 -14.80 -27.33
N PRO A 192 -5.66 -14.01 -27.45
CA PRO A 192 -4.35 -14.57 -27.77
C PRO A 192 -4.01 -15.68 -26.79
N HIS A 193 -3.43 -16.79 -27.29
CA HIS A 193 -3.01 -17.87 -26.40
C HIS A 193 -1.95 -17.36 -25.43
N MET A 194 -2.20 -17.53 -24.12
CA MET A 194 -1.28 -17.18 -23.04
C MET A 194 -0.83 -15.70 -23.04
N PRO A 195 -1.76 -14.74 -22.96
CA PRO A 195 -1.44 -13.31 -22.96
C PRO A 195 -0.53 -12.91 -21.80
N LEU A 196 -0.67 -13.59 -20.65
CA LEU A 196 0.15 -13.36 -19.47
C LEU A 196 1.63 -13.62 -19.73
N TRP A 197 1.96 -14.72 -20.40
CA TRP A 197 3.35 -15.09 -20.66
C TRP A 197 4.01 -14.10 -21.61
N LYS A 198 3.33 -13.80 -22.73
CA LYS A 198 3.81 -12.81 -23.72
C LYS A 198 3.95 -11.42 -23.13
N GLY A 199 2.98 -11.01 -22.30
CA GLY A 199 3.04 -9.74 -21.59
C GLY A 199 4.22 -9.69 -20.62
N THR A 200 4.45 -10.76 -19.86
CA THR A 200 5.56 -10.85 -18.91
C THR A 200 6.91 -10.85 -19.62
N GLU A 201 7.05 -11.57 -20.73
CA GLU A 201 8.25 -11.56 -21.57
C GLU A 201 8.51 -10.16 -22.12
N ALA A 202 7.50 -9.52 -22.72
CA ALA A 202 7.65 -8.17 -23.28
C ALA A 202 8.02 -7.15 -22.19
N MET A 203 7.41 -7.26 -21.02
CA MET A 203 7.70 -6.46 -19.84
C MET A 203 9.18 -6.56 -19.44
N LEU A 204 9.67 -7.79 -19.25
CA LEU A 204 11.03 -8.06 -18.75
C LEU A 204 12.11 -7.75 -19.77
N VAL A 205 11.89 -8.07 -21.05
CA VAL A 205 12.90 -7.93 -22.10
C VAL A 205 12.97 -6.50 -22.62
N TYR A 206 11.83 -5.83 -22.82
CA TYR A 206 11.78 -4.56 -23.53
C TYR A 206 11.45 -3.34 -22.65
N HIS A 207 10.76 -3.54 -21.52
CA HIS A 207 10.20 -2.42 -20.75
C HIS A 207 10.69 -2.34 -19.30
N MET A 208 11.59 -3.23 -18.86
CA MET A 208 12.05 -3.25 -17.47
C MET A 208 12.67 -1.90 -17.05
N GLY A 209 13.46 -1.27 -17.92
CA GLY A 209 14.04 0.05 -17.64
C GLY A 209 12.98 1.15 -17.45
N SER A 210 11.94 1.17 -18.30
CA SER A 210 10.84 2.13 -18.18
C SER A 210 10.00 1.89 -16.94
N ILE A 211 9.82 0.63 -16.54
CA ILE A 211 9.12 0.25 -15.30
C ILE A 211 9.90 0.71 -14.08
N CYS A 212 11.20 0.43 -14.02
CA CYS A 212 12.06 0.88 -12.91
C CYS A 212 12.11 2.41 -12.81
N LEU A 213 12.17 3.10 -13.95
CA LEU A 213 12.17 4.57 -13.99
C LEU A 213 10.81 5.14 -13.56
N GLY A 214 9.71 4.58 -14.07
CA GLY A 214 8.36 5.01 -13.72
C GLY A 214 8.03 4.78 -12.25
N ALA A 215 8.56 3.72 -11.63
CA ALA A 215 8.40 3.46 -10.21
C ALA A 215 9.20 4.43 -9.31
N ALA A 216 10.23 5.10 -9.86
CA ALA A 216 11.09 6.00 -9.09
C ALA A 216 10.59 7.45 -9.04
N ILE A 217 9.56 7.78 -9.83
CA ILE A 217 9.00 9.14 -10.01
C ILE A 217 7.62 9.19 -9.33
#